data_AF-A0A0A8E8Y3-F1
#
_entry.id   AF-A0A0A8E8Y3-F1
#
_cell.length_a   1.000
_cell.length_b   1.000
_cell.length_c   1.000
_cell.angle_alpha   90.00
_cell.angle_beta   90.00
_cell.angle_gamma   90.00
#
_symmetry.space_group_name_H-M   'P 1'
#
loop_
_entity.id
_entity.type
_entity.pdbx_description
1 polymer ?
#
loop_
_entity_poly.entity_id
_entity_poly.type
_entity_poly.pdbx_seq_one_letter_code
_entity_poly.pdbx_strand_id
1 'polypeptide(L)'
;MYLNKRLSFWRPFGFYLINLKQIIIKKGAKLNLIEQLKRKFRLILEINFIEENGLNYLRVVTDYRSLKEVEKISIEISKFIDKIEISEKNFILEVLSKGQ
;
A
#
# COMPACT_ATOMS: atom_id res chain seq x y z
N MET A 1 -60.58 -0.75 27.31
CA MET A 1 -60.45 -2.22 27.33
C MET A 1 -59.46 -2.60 26.24
N TYR A 2 -58.25 -3.05 26.65
CA TYR A 2 -57.19 -3.78 25.91
C TYR A 2 -56.73 -3.27 24.51
N LEU A 3 -55.45 -3.22 24.14
CA LEU A 3 -54.16 -3.31 24.83
C LEU A 3 -53.07 -3.08 23.74
N ASN A 4 -51.99 -2.39 24.12
CA ASN A 4 -50.58 -2.70 23.80
C ASN A 4 -50.00 -2.68 22.36
N LYS A 5 -48.96 -1.82 22.26
CA LYS A 5 -47.57 -2.09 21.82
C LYS A 5 -47.27 -2.25 20.33
N ARG A 6 -46.47 -1.30 19.81
CA ARG A 6 -45.01 -1.50 19.68
C ARG A 6 -44.24 -0.18 19.58
N LEU A 7 -43.29 -0.01 20.49
CA LEU A 7 -42.11 0.84 20.36
C LEU A 7 -41.20 0.28 19.25
N SER A 8 -40.67 1.14 18.39
CA SER A 8 -39.31 0.96 17.84
C SER A 8 -38.75 2.32 17.41
N PHE A 9 -38.03 2.99 18.29
CA PHE A 9 -36.56 2.93 18.39
C PHE A 9 -35.88 3.90 17.40
N TRP A 10 -35.48 5.05 17.95
CA TRP A 10 -34.48 5.95 17.38
C TRP A 10 -33.18 5.20 17.02
N ARG A 11 -32.55 5.54 15.89
CA ARG A 11 -31.11 5.91 15.80
C ARG A 11 -30.71 6.39 14.39
N PRO A 12 -29.63 7.17 14.28
CA PRO A 12 -29.52 8.32 13.37
C PRO A 12 -28.84 8.00 12.03
N PHE A 13 -28.97 8.93 11.09
CA PHE A 13 -28.03 9.11 9.97
C PHE A 13 -26.60 9.21 10.51
N GLY A 14 -25.90 8.09 10.55
CA GLY A 14 -24.56 8.02 11.13
C GLY A 14 -23.79 6.84 10.58
N PHE A 15 -23.67 6.73 9.26
CA PHE A 15 -22.91 5.63 8.67
C PHE A 15 -22.28 5.95 7.30
N TYR A 16 -21.53 7.05 7.17
CA TYR A 16 -20.66 7.24 5.99
C TYR A 16 -19.33 7.97 6.26
N LEU A 17 -18.88 8.07 7.52
CA LEU A 17 -17.62 8.77 7.85
C LEU A 17 -16.46 7.86 8.28
N ILE A 18 -16.70 6.56 8.44
CA ILE A 18 -15.71 5.65 9.04
C ILE A 18 -14.69 5.14 8.01
N ASN A 19 -15.02 5.14 6.70
CA ASN A 19 -14.10 4.66 5.66
C ASN A 19 -13.19 5.74 5.05
N LEU A 20 -13.60 7.01 5.01
CA LEU A 20 -12.83 8.04 4.32
C LEU A 20 -11.50 8.38 5.02
N LYS A 21 -11.49 8.48 6.36
CA LYS A 21 -10.24 8.72 7.11
C LYS A 21 -9.23 7.59 6.90
N GLN A 22 -9.67 6.33 6.97
CA GLN A 22 -8.79 5.19 6.75
C GLN A 22 -8.25 5.17 5.32
N ILE A 23 -9.08 5.45 4.31
CA ILE A 23 -8.65 5.51 2.90
C ILE A 23 -7.61 6.62 2.67
N ILE A 24 -7.82 7.80 3.26
CA ILE A 24 -6.89 8.94 3.14
C ILE A 24 -5.56 8.63 3.85
N ILE A 25 -5.61 8.05 5.06
CA ILE A 25 -4.41 7.65 5.81
C ILE A 25 -3.63 6.57 5.06
N LYS A 26 -4.32 5.55 4.52
CA LYS A 26 -3.71 4.49 3.70
C LYS A 26 -3.05 5.06 2.43
N LYS A 27 -3.73 5.97 1.72
CA LYS A 27 -3.14 6.67 0.56
C LYS A 27 -1.91 7.50 0.97
N GLY A 28 -1.94 8.19 2.11
CA GLY A 28 -0.83 8.97 2.63
C GLY A 28 0.39 8.11 3.00
N ALA A 29 0.19 6.96 3.63
CA ALA A 29 1.26 6.02 3.96
C ALA A 29 1.93 5.43 2.72
N LYS A 30 1.15 5.09 1.67
CA LYS A 30 1.67 4.59 0.39
C LYS A 30 2.52 5.64 -0.33
N LEU A 31 2.05 6.90 -0.37
CA LEU A 31 2.81 8.02 -0.93
C LEU A 31 4.14 8.23 -0.19
N ASN A 32 4.13 8.13 1.14
CA ASN A 32 5.32 8.26 1.96
C ASN A 32 6.38 7.18 1.66
N LEU A 33 5.97 5.92 1.49
CA LEU A 33 6.91 4.84 1.14
C LEU A 33 7.53 5.05 -0.25
N ILE A 34 6.71 5.39 -1.26
CA ILE A 34 7.17 5.64 -2.62
C ILE A 34 8.20 6.78 -2.65
N GLU A 35 7.92 7.89 -1.96
CA GLU A 35 8.85 9.01 -1.89
C GLU A 35 10.17 8.64 -1.21
N GLN A 36 10.11 7.90 -0.10
CA GLN A 36 11.31 7.46 0.61
C GLN A 36 12.18 6.52 -0.24
N LEU A 37 11.55 5.60 -0.97
CA LEU A 37 12.25 4.71 -1.90
C LEU A 37 12.92 5.48 -3.04
N LYS A 38 12.20 6.42 -3.68
CA LYS A 38 12.76 7.27 -4.75
C LYS A 38 13.92 8.13 -4.26
N ARG A 39 13.87 8.64 -3.03
CA ARG A 39 14.96 9.44 -2.44
C ARG A 39 16.21 8.60 -2.17
N LYS A 40 16.03 7.35 -1.74
CA LYS A 40 17.15 6.47 -1.35
C LYS A 40 17.80 5.80 -2.55
N PHE A 41 17.02 5.37 -3.53
CA PHE A 41 17.48 4.54 -4.64
C PHE A 41 17.35 5.28 -5.96
N ARG A 42 18.47 5.88 -6.40
CA ARG A 42 18.52 6.78 -7.57
C ARG A 42 18.24 6.11 -8.92
N LEU A 43 18.48 4.80 -9.03
CA LEU A 43 18.32 4.04 -10.26
C LEU A 43 16.96 3.35 -10.38
N ILE A 44 16.02 3.70 -9.48
CA ILE A 44 14.62 3.34 -9.65
C ILE A 44 13.97 4.32 -10.63
N LEU A 45 13.40 3.76 -11.70
CA LEU A 45 12.68 4.51 -12.71
C LEU A 45 11.21 4.72 -12.28
N GLU A 46 10.58 3.66 -11.80
CA GLU A 46 9.16 3.67 -11.44
C GLU A 46 8.88 2.84 -10.19
N ILE A 47 7.89 3.28 -9.41
CA ILE A 47 7.38 2.56 -8.23
C ILE A 47 5.87 2.71 -8.20
N ASN A 48 5.15 1.59 -8.23
CA ASN A 48 3.69 1.58 -8.23
C ASN A 48 3.15 0.50 -7.28
N PHE A 49 2.04 0.81 -6.62
CA PHE A 49 1.22 -0.21 -5.98
C PHE A 49 0.18 -0.72 -6.96
N ILE A 50 0.18 -2.02 -7.22
CA ILE A 50 -0.70 -2.68 -8.20
C ILE A 50 -1.41 -3.83 -7.49
N GLU A 51 -2.68 -4.06 -7.79
CA GLU A 51 -3.43 -5.23 -7.34
C GLU A 51 -3.64 -6.17 -8.51
N GLU A 52 -3.09 -7.38 -8.43
CA GLU A 52 -3.21 -8.41 -9.47
C GLU A 52 -3.60 -9.73 -8.79
N ASN A 53 -4.66 -10.38 -9.28
CA ASN A 53 -5.16 -11.66 -8.75
C ASN A 53 -5.44 -11.67 -7.23
N GLY A 54 -5.89 -10.53 -6.68
CA GLY A 54 -6.17 -10.37 -5.25
C GLY A 54 -4.92 -10.23 -4.37
N LEU A 55 -3.74 -10.13 -4.97
CA LEU A 55 -2.49 -9.83 -4.29
C LEU A 55 -2.08 -8.38 -4.55
N ASN A 56 -1.64 -7.70 -3.49
CA ASN A 56 -1.07 -6.36 -3.61
C ASN A 56 0.43 -6.47 -3.89
N TYR A 57 0.89 -5.77 -4.91
CA TYR A 57 2.30 -5.69 -5.29
C TYR A 57 2.81 -4.27 -5.12
N LEU A 58 4.03 -4.16 -4.61
CA LEU A 58 4.86 -2.97 -4.78
C LEU A 58 5.83 -3.27 -5.93
N ARG A 59 5.46 -2.85 -7.14
CA ARG A 59 6.27 -3.04 -8.34
C ARG A 59 7.28 -1.92 -8.47
N VAL A 60 8.56 -2.28 -8.50
CA VAL A 60 9.70 -1.37 -8.66
C VAL A 60 10.39 -1.68 -9.99
N VAL A 61 10.43 -0.70 -10.89
CA VAL A 61 11.17 -0.81 -12.15
C VAL A 61 12.48 -0.05 -12.01
N THR A 62 13.58 -0.71 -12.35
CA THR A 62 14.94 -0.17 -12.20
C THR A 62 15.68 -0.12 -13.53
N ASP A 63 16.70 0.73 -13.62
CA ASP A 63 17.60 0.80 -14.78
C ASP A 63 18.80 -0.17 -14.67
N TYR A 64 18.82 -1.04 -13.65
CA TYR A 64 19.83 -2.08 -13.54
C TYR A 64 19.65 -3.14 -14.63
N ARG A 65 20.76 -3.55 -15.25
CA ARG A 65 20.72 -4.44 -16.42
C ARG A 65 21.19 -5.86 -16.12
N SER A 66 21.89 -6.08 -15.01
CA SER A 66 22.30 -7.42 -14.61
C SER A 66 21.38 -8.02 -13.55
N LEU A 67 21.13 -9.32 -13.65
CA LEU A 67 20.37 -10.07 -12.65
C LEU A 67 20.96 -9.91 -11.24
N LYS A 68 22.29 -9.88 -11.13
CA LYS A 68 23.00 -9.72 -9.86
C LYS A 68 22.74 -8.36 -9.21
N GLU A 69 22.67 -7.30 -10.01
CA GLU A 69 22.32 -5.97 -9.50
C GLU A 69 20.85 -5.90 -9.07
N VAL A 70 19.94 -6.47 -9.88
CA VAL A 70 18.51 -6.55 -9.57
C VAL A 70 18.27 -7.34 -8.28
N GLU A 71 18.97 -8.45 -8.08
CA GLU A 71 18.92 -9.23 -6.85
C GLU A 71 19.40 -8.40 -5.65
N LYS A 72 20.58 -7.76 -5.79
CA LYS A 72 21.16 -6.94 -4.71
C LYS A 72 20.21 -5.80 -4.30
N ILE A 73 19.65 -5.07 -5.26
CA ILE A 73 18.73 -3.97 -4.96
C ILE A 73 17.42 -4.49 -4.36
N SER A 74 16.92 -5.65 -4.79
CA SER A 74 15.74 -6.29 -4.21
C SER A 74 15.93 -6.57 -2.71
N ILE A 75 17.09 -7.10 -2.34
CA ILE A 75 17.45 -7.35 -0.94
C ILE A 75 17.53 -6.03 -0.15
N GLU A 76 18.15 -4.99 -0.72
CA GLU A 76 18.28 -3.69 -0.06
C GLU A 76 16.93 -2.99 0.14
N ILE A 77 16.03 -3.07 -0.85
CA ILE A 77 14.67 -2.52 -0.75
C ILE A 77 13.88 -3.29 0.30
N SER A 78 13.91 -4.63 0.30
CA SER A 78 13.23 -5.44 1.31
C SER A 78 13.68 -5.06 2.72
N LYS A 79 15.01 -5.04 2.96
CA LYS A 79 15.57 -4.64 4.26
C LYS A 79 15.23 -3.20 4.65
N PHE A 80 15.05 -2.32 3.67
CA PHE A 80 14.64 -0.94 3.93
C PHE A 80 13.18 -0.87 4.35
N ILE A 81 12.30 -1.57 3.64
CA ILE A 81 10.86 -1.66 3.96
C ILE A 81 10.67 -2.24 5.36
N ASP A 82 11.43 -3.29 5.71
CA ASP A 82 11.34 -3.93 7.03
C ASP A 82 11.63 -2.97 8.19
N LYS A 83 12.51 -1.98 7.96
CA LYS A 83 12.90 -0.97 8.95
C LYS A 83 11.87 0.16 9.09
N ILE A 84 10.95 0.29 8.15
CA ILE A 84 9.92 1.33 8.20
C ILE A 84 8.69 0.74 8.89
N GLU A 85 8.19 1.44 9.90
CA GLU A 85 6.86 1.16 10.46
C GLU A 85 5.79 1.67 9.49
N ILE A 86 5.55 0.92 8.42
CA ILE A 86 4.40 1.10 7.54
C ILE A 86 3.20 0.31 8.09
N SER A 87 2.04 0.96 8.15
CA SER A 87 0.78 0.39 8.64
C SER A 87 0.20 -0.70 7.73
N GLU A 88 0.67 -0.79 6.48
CA GLU A 88 0.24 -1.80 5.51
C GLU A 88 1.46 -2.59 5.02
N LYS A 89 1.76 -3.73 5.69
CA LYS A 89 2.81 -4.68 5.27
C LYS A 89 2.29 -5.81 4.37
N ASN A 90 1.01 -5.81 4.01
CA ASN A 90 0.40 -6.86 3.20
C ASN A 90 0.55 -6.58 1.70
N PHE A 91 1.80 -6.63 1.22
CA PHE A 91 2.10 -6.59 -0.21
C PHE A 91 3.35 -7.41 -0.52
N ILE A 92 3.49 -7.81 -1.78
CA ILE A 92 4.66 -8.51 -2.32
C ILE A 92 5.55 -7.48 -3.00
N LEU A 93 6.85 -7.51 -2.70
CA LEU A 93 7.84 -6.70 -3.43
C LEU A 93 8.20 -7.41 -4.74
N GLU A 94 8.02 -6.70 -5.85
CA GLU A 94 8.43 -7.17 -7.17
C GLU A 94 9.39 -6.15 -7.79
N VAL A 95 10.61 -6.59 -8.13
CA VAL A 95 11.64 -5.71 -8.69
C VAL A 95 11.98 -6.19 -10.10
N LEU A 96 11.82 -5.30 -11.06
CA LEU A 96 12.00 -5.57 -12.48
C LEU A 96 13.14 -4.70 -13.03
N SER A 97 13.92 -5.26 -13.94
CA SER A 97 14.80 -4.48 -14.81
C SER A 97 14.00 -3.99 -16.00
N LYS A 98 14.29 -2.76 -16.45
CA LYS A 98 13.78 -2.29 -17.73
C LYS A 98 14.50 -3.04 -18.85
N GLY A 99 13.75 -3.80 -19.63
CA GLY A 99 14.23 -4.37 -20.89
C GLY A 99 14.53 -3.27 -21.91
N GLN A 100 15.42 -3.58 -22.87
CA GLN A 100 15.61 -2.76 -24.07
C GLN A 100 14.60 -3.14 -25.14
#